data_AF-A0A6B2H112-F1
#
_entry.id   AF-A0A6B2H112-F1
#
_cell.length_a   1.000
_cell.length_b   1.000
_cell.length_c   1.000
_cell.angle_alpha   90.00
_cell.angle_beta   90.00
_cell.angle_gamma   90.00
#
_symmetry.space_group_name_H-M   'P 1'
#
loop_
_entity.id
_entity.type
_entity.pdbx_description
1 polymer ?
#
loop_
_entity_poly.entity_id
_entity_poly.type
_entity_poly.pdbx_seq_one_letter_code
_entity_poly.pdbx_strand_id
1 'polypeptide(L)'
;MDTEVFRKNGVKMNLSSLAFSNYSFSYERAIARKITLVGGYSILPDSKAGDIPLIKKGIELAEIDSETGDNTEGEDITEILDNANVSSNAITGEIRFYTGKKPGARGFYASLYGRYTTMNLSHTYVYEADAGQDIDVPIVAKLNGFGGGVMLGAQWLIAKRVTFDWYIVGGHYGKLTGDLTGKTDLRALSQEEKADLEAEIEDIASNGDRKYIDATVNDNGMFGKVNSPFGGIRGLGFNIGIAF
;
A
#
# COMPACT_ATOMS: atom_id res chain seq x y z
N MET A 1 7.04 -37.92 -26.96
CA MET A 1 6.98 -36.98 -25.81
C MET A 1 6.56 -35.64 -26.35
N ASP A 2 5.37 -35.18 -26.00
CA ASP A 2 4.88 -33.86 -26.39
C ASP A 2 5.75 -32.82 -25.68
N THR A 3 6.59 -32.10 -26.41
CA THR A 3 7.41 -31.02 -25.85
C THR A 3 6.48 -29.88 -25.48
N GLU A 4 6.07 -29.83 -24.21
CA GLU A 4 5.26 -28.76 -23.65
C GLU A 4 5.83 -27.38 -24.02
N VAL A 5 5.21 -26.77 -25.03
CA VAL A 5 5.62 -25.48 -25.59
C VAL A 5 5.17 -24.40 -24.61
N PHE A 6 6.14 -23.87 -23.87
CA PHE A 6 5.89 -22.70 -23.05
C PHE A 6 5.70 -21.49 -23.97
N ARG A 7 4.55 -20.84 -23.86
CA ARG A 7 4.19 -19.74 -24.75
C ARG A 7 4.85 -18.45 -24.28
N LYS A 8 5.13 -17.57 -25.24
CA LYS A 8 5.95 -16.39 -24.95
C LYS A 8 5.21 -15.33 -24.15
N ASN A 9 3.87 -15.30 -24.22
CA ASN A 9 3.07 -14.29 -23.56
C ASN A 9 2.15 -14.94 -22.53
N GLY A 10 1.79 -14.18 -21.50
CA GLY A 10 0.71 -14.57 -20.62
C GLY A 10 0.13 -13.36 -19.91
N VAL A 11 -1.16 -13.44 -19.61
CA VAL A 11 -1.83 -12.51 -18.70
C VAL A 11 -2.16 -13.22 -17.40
N LYS A 12 -2.07 -12.53 -16.27
CA LYS A 12 -2.30 -13.11 -14.95
C LYS A 12 -3.11 -12.16 -14.08
N MET A 13 -3.88 -12.74 -13.17
CA MET A 13 -4.56 -12.04 -12.10
C MET A 13 -4.06 -12.57 -10.76
N ASN A 14 -3.83 -11.67 -9.80
CA ASN A 14 -3.51 -12.06 -8.43
C ASN A 14 -4.82 -12.33 -7.67
N LEU A 15 -5.00 -13.57 -7.23
CA LEU A 15 -6.19 -14.00 -6.49
C LEU A 15 -6.06 -13.71 -5.00
N SER A 16 -4.85 -13.74 -4.44
CA SER A 16 -4.64 -13.34 -3.03
C SER A 16 -5.04 -11.88 -2.82
N SER A 17 -4.70 -10.98 -3.73
CA SER A 17 -5.06 -9.56 -3.63
C SER A 17 -6.57 -9.33 -3.78
N LEU A 18 -7.25 -10.16 -4.59
CA LEU A 18 -8.69 -10.10 -4.74
C LEU A 18 -9.43 -10.40 -3.43
N ALA A 19 -8.90 -11.32 -2.60
CA ALA A 19 -9.43 -11.57 -1.26
C ALA A 19 -9.33 -10.35 -0.32
N PHE A 20 -8.58 -9.31 -0.72
CA PHE A 20 -8.40 -8.06 0.00
C PHE A 20 -8.90 -6.85 -0.82
N SER A 21 -9.87 -7.06 -1.71
CA SER A 21 -10.49 -6.02 -2.57
C SER A 21 -9.50 -5.28 -3.49
N ASN A 22 -8.32 -5.84 -3.71
CA ASN A 22 -7.28 -5.26 -4.58
C ASN A 22 -7.19 -6.06 -5.88
N TYR A 23 -7.62 -5.46 -6.98
CA TYR A 23 -7.61 -6.07 -8.30
C TYR A 23 -6.24 -5.87 -8.94
N SER A 24 -5.46 -6.94 -9.11
CA SER A 24 -4.14 -6.87 -9.73
C SER A 24 -4.04 -7.76 -10.96
N PHE A 25 -3.63 -7.14 -12.06
CA PHE A 25 -3.41 -7.78 -13.36
C PHE A 25 -1.96 -7.60 -13.78
N SER A 26 -1.43 -8.58 -14.51
CA SER A 26 -0.10 -8.48 -15.09
C SER A 26 -0.03 -9.15 -16.45
N TYR A 27 0.83 -8.61 -17.30
CA TYR A 27 1.23 -9.20 -18.56
C TYR A 27 2.69 -9.60 -18.45
N GLU A 28 3.01 -10.85 -18.77
CA GLU A 28 4.36 -11.39 -18.81
C GLU A 28 4.74 -11.75 -20.25
N ARG A 29 5.96 -11.39 -20.65
CA ARG A 29 6.54 -11.75 -21.94
C ARG A 29 7.95 -12.33 -21.78
N ALA A 30 8.16 -13.53 -22.32
CA ALA A 30 9.49 -14.11 -22.46
C ALA A 30 10.30 -13.36 -23.53
N ILE A 31 11.42 -12.80 -23.11
CA ILE A 31 12.38 -12.08 -23.99
C ILE A 31 13.62 -12.92 -24.29
N ALA A 32 13.96 -13.85 -23.41
CA ALA A 32 15.02 -14.83 -23.60
C ALA A 32 14.62 -16.19 -23.04
N ARG A 33 15.50 -17.19 -23.20
CA ARG A 33 15.24 -18.58 -22.77
C ARG A 33 14.76 -18.69 -21.32
N LYS A 34 15.25 -17.82 -20.43
CA LYS A 34 15.02 -17.82 -18.97
C LYS A 34 14.73 -16.43 -18.42
N ILE A 35 14.44 -15.46 -19.28
CA ILE A 35 14.25 -14.07 -18.87
C ILE A 35 12.90 -13.60 -19.41
N THR A 36 12.09 -13.03 -18.54
CA THR A 36 10.83 -12.39 -18.91
C THR A 36 10.75 -10.97 -18.39
N LEU A 37 9.92 -10.18 -19.06
CA LEU A 37 9.49 -8.86 -18.60
C LEU A 37 8.03 -8.97 -18.18
N VAL A 38 7.68 -8.29 -17.10
CA VAL A 38 6.32 -8.23 -16.57
C VAL A 38 5.92 -6.77 -16.38
N GLY A 39 4.76 -6.42 -16.92
CA GLY A 39 4.07 -5.16 -16.65
C GLY A 39 2.80 -5.45 -15.86
N GLY A 40 2.64 -4.83 -14.70
CA GLY A 40 1.51 -5.03 -13.81
C GLY A 40 0.80 -3.73 -13.49
N TYR A 41 -0.50 -3.84 -13.29
CA TYR A 41 -1.36 -2.79 -12.76
C TYR A 41 -2.19 -3.35 -11.60
N SER A 42 -2.35 -2.58 -10.54
CA SER A 42 -3.22 -2.94 -9.42
C SER A 42 -4.03 -1.75 -8.96
N ILE A 43 -5.29 -2.00 -8.63
CA ILE A 43 -6.23 -1.00 -8.13
C ILE A 43 -6.95 -1.55 -6.90
N LEU A 44 -6.91 -0.76 -5.83
CA LEU A 44 -7.81 -0.83 -4.69
C LEU A 44 -8.81 0.31 -4.88
N PRO A 45 -10.06 0.00 -5.28
CA PRO A 45 -11.11 1.00 -5.37
C PRO A 45 -11.36 1.64 -4.00
N ASP A 46 -11.97 2.81 -4.01
CA ASP A 46 -12.34 3.51 -2.77
C ASP A 46 -13.22 2.61 -1.90
N SER A 47 -12.67 2.23 -0.74
CA SER A 47 -13.24 1.24 0.17
C SER A 47 -12.97 1.70 1.60
N LYS A 48 -13.86 1.36 2.53
CA LYS A 48 -13.61 1.59 3.95
C LYS A 48 -12.37 0.80 4.40
N ALA A 49 -11.45 1.45 5.10
CA ALA A 49 -10.23 0.81 5.61
C ALA A 49 -10.58 -0.33 6.57
N GLY A 50 -11.63 -0.16 7.36
CA GLY A 50 -12.25 -1.18 8.19
C GLY A 50 -12.81 -2.39 7.44
N ASP A 51 -13.04 -2.33 6.13
CA ASP A 51 -13.49 -3.52 5.37
C ASP A 51 -12.31 -4.34 4.80
N ILE A 52 -11.07 -3.88 5.00
CA ILE A 52 -9.86 -4.52 4.46
C ILE A 52 -9.27 -5.49 5.51
N PRO A 53 -9.32 -6.81 5.28
CA PRO A 53 -8.90 -7.80 6.28
C PRO A 53 -7.44 -7.69 6.72
N LEU A 54 -6.57 -7.17 5.86
CA LEU A 54 -5.13 -7.03 6.13
C LEU A 54 -4.84 -5.88 7.11
N ILE A 55 -5.64 -4.81 7.10
CA ILE A 55 -5.50 -3.68 8.03
C ILE A 55 -5.87 -4.14 9.43
N LYS A 56 -7.00 -4.85 9.59
CA LYS A 56 -7.42 -5.43 10.89
C LYS A 56 -6.34 -6.33 11.49
N LYS A 57 -5.83 -7.28 10.70
CA LYS A 57 -4.76 -8.19 11.16
C LYS A 57 -3.44 -7.49 11.43
N GLY A 58 -3.11 -6.44 10.67
CA GLY A 58 -1.89 -5.67 10.88
C GLY A 58 -1.88 -4.96 12.23
N ILE A 59 -3.03 -4.44 12.66
CA ILE A 59 -3.22 -3.75 13.95
C ILE A 59 -3.20 -4.75 15.11
N GLU A 60 -3.94 -5.86 14.96
CA GLU A 60 -3.95 -6.96 15.92
C GLU A 60 -2.54 -7.54 16.16
N LEU A 61 -1.72 -7.63 15.10
CA LEU A 61 -0.34 -8.14 15.17
C LEU A 61 0.69 -7.10 15.60
N ALA A 62 0.40 -5.81 15.44
CA ALA A 62 1.30 -4.73 15.83
C ALA A 62 1.23 -4.41 17.33
N GLU A 63 0.41 -5.14 18.11
CA GLU A 63 0.15 -4.85 19.53
C GLU A 63 -0.12 -3.35 19.74
N ILE A 64 -0.85 -2.74 18.79
CA ILE A 64 -1.46 -1.44 19.03
C ILE A 64 -2.59 -1.75 20.03
N ASP A 65 -2.18 -1.84 21.30
CA ASP A 65 -3.04 -2.17 22.42
C ASP A 65 -4.21 -1.18 22.46
N SER A 66 -5.41 -1.71 22.26
CA SER A 66 -6.64 -1.16 22.84
C SER A 66 -6.67 -1.32 24.37
N GLU A 67 -5.59 -1.82 24.99
CA GLU A 67 -5.41 -1.98 26.43
C GLU A 67 -4.37 -1.00 26.99
N THR A 68 -4.53 0.31 26.73
CA THR A 68 -4.08 1.27 27.75
C THR A 68 -5.24 1.42 28.73
N GLY A 69 -5.17 0.67 29.83
CA GLY A 69 -6.07 0.80 30.97
C GLY A 69 -5.84 2.10 31.73
N ASP A 70 -6.09 3.24 31.08
CA ASP A 70 -6.37 4.51 31.73
C ASP A 70 -7.29 5.34 30.83
N ASN A 71 -8.20 6.09 31.44
CA ASN A 71 -9.33 6.75 30.79
C ASN A 71 -8.90 7.96 29.94
N THR A 72 -8.17 7.75 28.85
CA THR A 72 -7.92 8.78 27.84
C THR A 72 -9.03 8.76 26.81
N GLU A 73 -9.82 9.84 26.75
CA GLU A 73 -10.83 10.15 25.73
C GLU A 73 -10.17 10.31 24.34
N GLY A 74 -9.72 9.21 23.75
CA GLY A 74 -9.30 9.12 22.36
C GLY A 74 -10.21 8.16 21.63
N GLU A 75 -10.65 8.53 20.42
CA GLU A 75 -11.41 7.63 19.55
C GLU A 75 -10.63 6.31 19.35
N ASP A 76 -11.32 5.18 19.47
CA ASP A 76 -10.74 3.86 19.26
C ASP A 76 -10.15 3.81 17.84
N ILE A 77 -8.89 3.37 17.69
CA ILE A 77 -8.24 3.23 16.38
C ILE A 77 -9.09 2.38 15.43
N THR A 78 -9.88 1.44 15.96
CA THR A 78 -10.84 0.68 15.17
C THR A 78 -11.99 1.54 14.62
N GLU A 79 -12.49 2.52 15.36
CA GLU A 79 -13.54 3.45 14.93
C GLU A 79 -13.03 4.46 13.88
N ILE A 80 -11.80 4.96 14.06
CA ILE A 80 -11.12 5.81 13.05
C ILE A 80 -11.01 5.07 11.71
N LEU A 81 -10.66 3.78 11.74
CA LEU A 81 -10.48 2.97 10.54
C LEU A 81 -11.78 2.52 9.88
N ASP A 82 -12.83 2.28 10.66
CA ASP A 82 -14.16 1.95 10.13
C ASP A 82 -14.80 3.15 9.40
N ASN A 83 -14.36 4.37 9.71
CA ASN A 83 -14.79 5.61 9.07
C ASN A 83 -13.78 6.20 8.07
N ALA A 84 -12.58 5.63 7.96
CA ALA A 84 -11.60 6.01 6.95
C ALA A 84 -11.88 5.30 5.62
N ASN A 85 -11.80 6.01 4.50
CA ASN A 85 -11.79 5.45 3.15
C ASN A 85 -10.37 5.45 2.61
N VAL A 86 -10.01 4.36 1.92
CA VAL A 86 -8.72 4.21 1.27
C VAL A 86 -8.89 3.74 -0.16
N SER A 87 -8.13 4.36 -1.05
CA SER A 87 -8.00 3.94 -2.44
C SER A 87 -6.53 3.94 -2.85
N SER A 88 -6.17 3.04 -3.76
CA SER A 88 -4.80 3.01 -4.27
C SER A 88 -4.73 2.49 -5.70
N ASN A 89 -3.80 3.01 -6.47
CA ASN A 89 -3.46 2.53 -7.80
C ASN A 89 -1.95 2.33 -7.86
N ALA A 90 -1.50 1.31 -8.58
CA ALA A 90 -0.07 1.14 -8.79
C ALA A 90 0.28 0.49 -10.12
N ILE A 91 1.42 0.89 -10.65
CA ILE A 91 2.05 0.32 -11.83
C ILE A 91 3.34 -0.36 -11.39
N THR A 92 3.61 -1.56 -11.89
CA THR A 92 4.82 -2.33 -11.57
C THR A 92 5.48 -2.81 -12.85
N GLY A 93 6.76 -2.52 -13.00
CA GLY A 93 7.62 -3.14 -14.00
C GLY A 93 8.54 -4.14 -13.32
N GLU A 94 8.71 -5.32 -13.91
CA GLU A 94 9.53 -6.39 -13.32
C GLU A 94 10.29 -7.16 -14.41
N ILE A 95 11.53 -7.53 -14.11
CA ILE A 95 12.33 -8.47 -14.90
C ILE A 95 12.55 -9.74 -14.07
N ARG A 96 12.21 -10.90 -14.64
CA ARG A 96 12.33 -12.20 -13.96
C ARG A 96 13.38 -13.07 -14.59
N PHE A 97 14.13 -13.77 -13.74
CA PHE A 97 15.18 -14.71 -14.10
C PHE A 97 14.80 -16.11 -13.61
N TYR A 98 14.44 -17.00 -14.52
CA TYR A 98 13.98 -18.35 -14.23
C TYR A 98 15.13 -19.36 -14.14
N THR A 99 14.99 -20.30 -13.22
CA THR A 99 15.91 -21.43 -13.04
C THR A 99 15.39 -22.69 -13.77
N GLY A 100 16.21 -23.74 -13.81
CA GLY A 100 15.82 -25.04 -14.40
C GLY A 100 16.32 -25.30 -15.83
N LYS A 101 15.94 -26.47 -16.37
CA LYS A 101 16.46 -26.98 -17.67
C LYS A 101 15.61 -26.54 -18.87
N LYS A 102 14.30 -26.41 -18.67
CA LYS A 102 13.34 -26.09 -19.74
C LYS A 102 13.26 -24.58 -19.99
N PRO A 103 13.04 -24.12 -21.24
CA PRO A 103 12.88 -22.70 -21.56
C PRO A 103 11.50 -22.18 -21.15
N GLY A 104 11.40 -20.86 -20.98
CA GLY A 104 10.15 -20.13 -20.71
C GLY A 104 9.99 -19.71 -19.25
N ALA A 105 8.86 -19.07 -18.96
CA ALA A 105 8.52 -18.58 -17.63
C ALA A 105 8.01 -19.73 -16.75
N ARG A 106 8.90 -20.63 -16.35
CA ARG A 106 8.58 -21.78 -15.50
C ARG A 106 9.72 -22.14 -14.56
N GLY A 107 9.35 -22.67 -13.40
CA GLY A 107 10.25 -22.96 -12.30
C GLY A 107 10.39 -21.79 -11.34
N PHE A 108 11.33 -21.91 -10.40
CA PHE A 108 11.70 -20.84 -9.50
C PHE A 108 12.32 -19.68 -10.26
N TYR A 109 12.01 -18.47 -9.84
CA TYR A 109 12.62 -17.26 -10.36
C TYR A 109 13.03 -16.31 -9.24
N ALA A 110 14.05 -15.51 -9.55
CA ALA A 110 14.33 -14.26 -8.86
C ALA A 110 13.96 -13.10 -9.78
N SER A 111 13.49 -12.00 -9.23
CA SER A 111 13.12 -10.84 -10.03
C SER A 111 13.56 -9.53 -9.41
N LEU A 112 13.77 -8.54 -10.27
CA LEU A 112 13.95 -7.15 -9.91
C LEU A 112 12.71 -6.40 -10.36
N TYR A 113 12.14 -5.57 -9.50
CA TYR A 113 10.96 -4.78 -9.83
C TYR A 113 11.07 -3.33 -9.40
N GLY A 114 10.38 -2.46 -10.13
CA GLY A 114 10.09 -1.09 -9.76
C GLY A 114 8.58 -0.89 -9.68
N ARG A 115 8.11 -0.10 -8.73
CA ARG A 115 6.69 0.17 -8.51
C ARG A 115 6.47 1.63 -8.20
N TYR A 116 5.47 2.19 -8.87
CA TYR A 116 4.91 3.49 -8.55
C TYR A 116 3.48 3.30 -8.06
N THR A 117 3.14 3.89 -6.93
CA THR A 117 1.85 3.75 -6.26
C THR A 117 1.31 5.14 -5.94
N THR A 118 0.04 5.38 -6.18
CA THR A 118 -0.71 6.53 -5.66
C THR A 118 -1.76 6.01 -4.69
N MET A 119 -1.92 6.68 -3.56
CA MET A 119 -2.85 6.31 -2.50
C MET A 119 -3.59 7.55 -2.02
N ASN A 120 -4.89 7.45 -1.84
CA ASN A 120 -5.68 8.46 -1.16
C ASN A 120 -6.27 7.82 0.09
N LEU A 121 -6.17 8.53 1.19
CA LEU A 121 -6.84 8.22 2.46
C LEU A 121 -7.71 9.43 2.78
N SER A 122 -8.96 9.20 3.16
CA SER A 122 -9.84 10.23 3.69
C SER A 122 -10.55 9.72 4.93
N HIS A 123 -10.67 10.57 5.93
CA HIS A 123 -11.38 10.29 7.16
C HIS A 123 -12.07 11.58 7.60
N THR A 124 -13.31 11.48 8.08
CA THR A 124 -14.01 12.62 8.67
C THR A 124 -14.08 12.38 10.16
N TYR A 125 -13.30 13.17 10.91
CA TYR A 125 -13.36 13.19 12.36
C TYR A 125 -14.54 14.05 12.80
N VAL A 126 -15.36 13.60 13.74
CA VAL A 126 -16.53 14.34 14.23
C VAL A 126 -16.20 14.89 15.61
N TYR A 127 -15.93 16.18 15.72
CA TYR A 127 -15.70 16.81 17.01
C TYR A 127 -17.03 17.21 17.63
N GLU A 128 -17.41 16.56 18.74
CA GLU A 128 -18.57 16.97 19.55
C GLU A 128 -18.18 18.17 20.43
N ALA A 129 -18.60 19.38 20.03
CA ALA A 129 -18.41 20.56 20.88
C ALA A 129 -19.39 20.54 22.06
N ASP A 130 -18.99 21.12 23.21
CA ASP A 130 -19.77 21.23 24.47
C ASP A 130 -21.21 21.78 24.30
N ALA A 131 -21.52 22.43 23.17
CA ALA A 131 -22.83 22.98 22.83
C ALA A 131 -23.74 22.03 22.02
N GLY A 132 -23.34 20.78 21.78
CA GLY A 132 -24.12 19.78 21.01
C GLY A 132 -24.15 20.04 19.50
N GLN A 133 -23.11 20.67 18.96
CA GLN A 133 -22.88 20.77 17.52
C GLN A 133 -21.69 19.88 17.13
N ASP A 134 -21.99 18.90 16.29
CA ASP A 134 -21.00 18.05 15.63
C ASP A 134 -20.25 18.87 14.58
N ILE A 135 -18.93 18.94 14.68
CA ILE A 135 -18.06 19.59 13.71
C ILE A 135 -17.33 18.51 12.91
N ASP A 136 -17.70 18.35 11.64
CA ASP A 136 -17.00 17.50 10.70
C ASP A 136 -15.64 18.11 10.33
N VAL A 137 -14.55 17.43 10.69
CA VAL A 137 -13.18 17.76 10.32
C VAL A 137 -12.69 16.77 9.26
N PRO A 138 -12.74 17.13 7.96
CA PRO A 138 -12.29 16.26 6.89
C PRO A 138 -10.76 16.23 6.84
N ILE A 139 -10.19 15.07 7.11
CA ILE A 139 -8.77 14.76 6.97
C ILE A 139 -8.58 14.02 5.65
N VAL A 140 -7.71 14.54 4.79
CA VAL A 140 -7.37 13.94 3.49
C VAL A 140 -5.86 13.83 3.37
N ALA A 141 -5.38 12.64 3.05
CA ALA A 141 -3.99 12.38 2.72
C ALA A 141 -3.88 11.85 1.28
N LYS A 142 -3.03 12.49 0.47
CA LYS A 142 -2.71 12.07 -0.90
C LYS A 142 -1.25 11.73 -0.99
N LEU A 143 -0.95 10.45 -1.14
CA LEU A 143 0.40 9.92 -1.05
C LEU A 143 0.81 9.25 -2.37
N ASN A 144 2.09 9.41 -2.70
CA ASN A 144 2.75 8.81 -3.84
C ASN A 144 3.97 8.04 -3.34
N GLY A 145 4.02 6.75 -3.66
CA GLY A 145 5.14 5.87 -3.38
C GLY A 145 5.91 5.54 -4.65
N PHE A 146 7.22 5.64 -4.61
CA PHE A 146 8.09 5.09 -5.65
C PHE A 146 9.17 4.24 -5.01
N GLY A 147 9.34 3.01 -5.48
CA GLY A 147 10.34 2.11 -4.92
C GLY A 147 10.69 0.96 -5.84
N GLY A 148 11.75 0.27 -5.47
CA GLY A 148 12.22 -0.91 -6.17
C GLY A 148 12.62 -2.01 -5.20
N GLY A 149 12.62 -3.24 -5.69
CA GLY A 149 12.86 -4.39 -4.85
C GLY A 149 13.22 -5.64 -5.61
N VAL A 150 13.40 -6.70 -4.83
CA VAL A 150 13.65 -8.05 -5.33
C VAL A 150 12.58 -9.00 -4.84
N MET A 151 12.24 -10.00 -5.64
CA MET A 151 11.26 -11.02 -5.28
C MET A 151 11.76 -12.41 -5.69
N LEU A 152 11.45 -13.39 -4.86
CA LEU A 152 11.53 -14.81 -5.17
C LEU A 152 10.13 -15.36 -5.39
N GLY A 153 9.98 -16.14 -6.46
CA GLY A 153 8.72 -16.79 -6.75
C GLY A 153 8.91 -18.07 -7.54
N ALA A 154 7.80 -18.71 -7.88
CA ALA A 154 7.81 -19.91 -8.70
C ALA A 154 6.57 -19.98 -9.58
N GLN A 155 6.78 -20.33 -10.84
CA GLN A 155 5.71 -20.43 -11.83
C GLN A 155 5.65 -21.82 -12.45
N TRP A 156 4.44 -22.33 -12.64
CA TRP A 156 4.19 -23.62 -13.28
C TRP A 156 3.07 -23.51 -14.30
N LEU A 157 3.10 -24.41 -15.28
CA LEU A 157 1.95 -24.65 -16.14
C LEU A 157 1.11 -25.76 -15.48
N ILE A 158 -0.13 -25.44 -15.10
CA ILE A 158 -1.05 -26.38 -14.42
C ILE A 158 -2.06 -27.03 -15.39
N ALA A 159 -2.23 -26.44 -16.58
CA ALA A 159 -2.93 -27.02 -17.71
C ALA A 159 -2.36 -26.44 -19.02
N LYS A 160 -2.72 -26.99 -20.19
CA LYS A 160 -2.11 -26.64 -21.50
C LYS A 160 -1.85 -25.14 -21.75
N ARG A 161 -2.66 -24.24 -21.20
CA ARG A 161 -2.50 -22.77 -21.27
C ARG A 161 -2.59 -22.06 -19.92
N VAL A 162 -2.82 -22.78 -18.82
CA VAL A 162 -3.09 -22.16 -17.52
C VAL A 162 -1.81 -22.18 -16.69
N THR A 163 -1.39 -21.01 -16.21
CA THR A 163 -0.23 -20.86 -15.32
C THR A 163 -0.68 -20.62 -13.89
N PHE A 164 0.03 -21.21 -12.96
CA PHE A 164 0.02 -20.83 -11.54
C PHE A 164 1.35 -20.18 -11.21
N ASP A 165 1.31 -19.01 -10.60
CA ASP A 165 2.49 -18.21 -10.27
C ASP A 165 2.41 -17.74 -8.83
N TRP A 166 3.35 -18.21 -8.02
CA TRP A 166 3.42 -17.94 -6.59
C TRP A 166 4.53 -16.94 -6.29
N TYR A 167 4.14 -15.77 -5.80
CA TYR A 167 5.02 -14.77 -5.23
C TYR A 167 5.32 -15.21 -3.80
N ILE A 168 6.48 -15.80 -3.56
CA ILE A 168 6.81 -16.38 -2.26
C ILE A 168 7.10 -15.24 -1.28
N VAL A 169 8.16 -14.47 -1.57
CA VAL A 169 8.66 -13.39 -0.71
C VAL A 169 9.46 -12.40 -1.52
N GLY A 170 9.43 -11.15 -1.10
CA GLY A 170 10.15 -10.06 -1.72
C GLY A 170 10.22 -8.89 -0.76
N GLY A 171 11.27 -8.08 -0.93
CA GLY A 171 11.50 -6.87 -0.16
C GLY A 171 11.71 -5.70 -1.11
N HIS A 172 11.26 -4.53 -0.70
CA HIS A 172 11.53 -3.29 -1.43
C HIS A 172 11.88 -2.16 -0.49
N TYR A 173 12.53 -1.16 -1.09
CA TYR A 173 12.82 0.11 -0.47
C TYR A 173 12.55 1.23 -1.48
N GLY A 174 12.15 2.37 -0.97
CA GLY A 174 11.75 3.51 -1.79
C GLY A 174 11.45 4.73 -0.96
N LYS A 175 10.63 5.59 -1.55
CA LYS A 175 10.24 6.88 -1.01
C LYS A 175 8.73 7.03 -1.06
N LEU A 176 8.17 7.57 0.01
CA LEU A 176 6.79 8.00 0.12
C LEU A 176 6.77 9.53 0.21
N THR A 177 5.98 10.17 -0.64
CA THR A 177 5.82 11.63 -0.67
C THR A 177 4.36 11.99 -0.79
N GLY A 178 3.93 13.12 -0.27
CA GLY A 178 2.55 13.55 -0.49
C GLY A 178 2.11 14.69 0.40
N ASP A 179 0.82 14.94 0.37
CA ASP A 179 0.19 16.05 1.07
C ASP A 179 -0.84 15.52 2.07
N LEU A 180 -0.83 16.09 3.27
CA LEU A 180 -1.82 15.93 4.32
C LEU A 180 -2.61 17.23 4.42
N THR A 181 -3.93 17.15 4.59
CA THR A 181 -4.80 18.31 4.71
C THR A 181 -5.94 18.01 5.66
N GLY A 182 -6.06 18.78 6.72
CA GLY A 182 -7.21 18.82 7.62
C GLY A 182 -7.77 20.24 7.64
N LYS A 183 -8.79 20.52 6.83
CA LYS A 183 -9.37 21.86 6.76
C LYS A 183 -10.37 22.05 7.88
N THR A 184 -10.11 23.01 8.76
CA THR A 184 -10.99 23.37 9.88
C THR A 184 -10.70 24.80 10.32
N ASP A 185 -11.65 25.45 10.99
CA ASP A 185 -11.49 26.81 11.49
C ASP A 185 -10.71 26.81 12.81
N LEU A 186 -9.45 27.23 12.76
CA LEU A 186 -8.54 27.28 13.92
C LEU A 186 -8.30 28.69 14.43
N ARG A 187 -9.18 29.65 14.11
CA ARG A 187 -9.03 31.05 14.57
C ARG A 187 -9.14 31.20 16.09
N ALA A 188 -9.79 30.25 16.75
CA ALA A 188 -9.88 30.23 18.21
C ALA A 188 -8.54 29.90 18.89
N LEU A 189 -7.64 29.21 18.19
CA LEU A 189 -6.31 28.85 18.72
C LEU A 189 -5.33 30.02 18.64
N SER A 190 -4.57 30.19 19.72
CA SER A 190 -3.42 31.08 19.82
C SER A 190 -2.28 30.64 18.89
N GLN A 191 -1.27 31.48 18.73
CA GLN A 191 -0.08 31.13 17.93
C GLN A 191 0.77 30.05 18.59
N GLU A 192 0.78 29.98 19.91
CA GLU A 192 1.51 28.95 20.66
C GLU A 192 0.83 27.58 20.48
N GLU A 193 -0.49 27.51 20.65
CA GLU A 193 -1.26 26.27 20.41
C GLU A 193 -1.12 25.77 18.96
N LYS A 194 -1.02 26.68 17.98
CA LYS A 194 -0.77 26.30 16.58
C LYS A 194 0.64 25.74 16.37
N ALA A 195 1.65 26.33 17.01
CA ALA A 195 3.02 25.85 16.94
C ALA A 195 3.19 24.48 17.64
N ASP A 196 2.49 24.27 18.75
CA ASP A 196 2.46 22.98 19.43
C ASP A 196 1.81 21.90 18.55
N LEU A 197 0.68 22.22 17.90
CA LEU A 197 0.02 21.31 16.97
C LEU A 197 0.88 21.00 15.74
N GLU A 198 1.63 21.98 15.21
CA GLU A 198 2.63 21.73 14.17
C GLU A 198 3.67 20.71 14.64
N ALA A 199 4.25 20.93 15.82
CA ALA A 199 5.28 20.05 16.37
C ALA A 199 4.77 18.63 16.62
N GLU A 200 3.54 18.48 17.10
CA GLU A 200 2.87 17.18 17.26
C GLU A 200 2.71 16.46 15.93
N ILE A 201 2.20 17.15 14.89
CA ILE A 201 2.03 16.57 13.54
C ILE A 201 3.38 16.12 12.96
N GLU A 202 4.43 16.92 13.11
CA GLU A 202 5.76 16.56 12.63
C GLU A 202 6.34 15.36 13.37
N ASP A 203 5.99 15.19 14.65
CA ASP A 203 6.48 14.08 15.45
C ASP A 203 5.83 12.74 15.13
N ILE A 204 4.61 12.73 14.59
CA ILE A 204 3.91 11.50 14.13
C ILE A 204 4.82 10.64 13.24
N ALA A 205 5.65 11.26 12.41
CA ALA A 205 6.59 10.58 11.55
C ALA A 205 8.00 11.13 11.71
N SER A 206 8.63 10.79 12.85
CA SER A 206 10.03 11.10 13.14
C SER A 206 10.89 9.84 13.31
N ASN A 207 12.20 9.97 13.08
CA ASN A 207 13.19 8.95 13.45
C ASN A 207 14.46 9.65 13.94
N GLY A 208 14.62 9.67 15.27
CA GLY A 208 15.59 10.53 15.93
C GLY A 208 15.31 11.99 15.57
N ASP A 209 16.33 12.73 15.15
CA ASP A 209 16.19 14.14 14.80
C ASP A 209 15.58 14.39 13.40
N ARG A 210 15.26 13.33 12.64
CA ARG A 210 14.70 13.47 11.29
C ARG A 210 13.18 13.47 11.34
N LYS A 211 12.58 14.59 10.97
CA LYS A 211 11.14 14.71 10.68
C LYS A 211 10.86 14.34 9.23
N TYR A 212 9.81 13.56 8.99
CA TYR A 212 9.37 13.16 7.66
C TYR A 212 8.07 13.83 7.21
N ILE A 213 7.50 14.67 8.08
CA ILE A 213 6.39 15.56 7.79
C ILE A 213 6.90 16.98 8.06
N ASP A 214 6.65 17.88 7.11
CA ASP A 214 6.84 19.32 7.23
C ASP A 214 5.44 19.93 7.36
N ALA A 215 5.09 20.39 8.56
CA ALA A 215 3.73 20.79 8.91
C ALA A 215 3.54 22.31 8.82
N THR A 216 2.30 22.73 8.59
CA THR A 216 1.89 24.13 8.68
C THR A 216 0.46 24.18 9.20
N VAL A 217 0.25 24.86 10.31
CA VAL A 217 -1.05 25.09 10.93
C VAL A 217 -1.36 26.58 10.87
N ASN A 218 -2.52 26.92 10.32
CA ASN A 218 -3.00 28.29 10.29
C ASN A 218 -4.50 28.33 10.56
N ASP A 219 -5.07 29.53 10.51
CA ASP A 219 -6.50 29.77 10.76
C ASP A 219 -7.45 28.90 9.90
N ASN A 220 -6.99 28.42 8.75
CA ASN A 220 -7.79 27.60 7.82
C ASN A 220 -7.58 26.09 7.95
N GLY A 221 -6.74 25.65 8.91
CA GLY A 221 -6.53 24.25 9.23
C GLY A 221 -5.06 23.82 9.22
N MET A 222 -4.87 22.52 9.09
CA MET A 222 -3.58 21.83 9.17
C MET A 222 -3.16 21.30 7.79
N PHE A 223 -1.90 21.50 7.44
CA PHE A 223 -1.31 21.06 6.18
C PHE A 223 0.01 20.38 6.48
N GLY A 224 0.32 19.32 5.74
CA GLY A 224 1.58 18.60 5.94
C GLY A 224 2.16 18.10 4.62
N LYS A 225 3.48 18.18 4.47
CA LYS A 225 4.20 17.57 3.35
C LYS A 225 4.97 16.36 3.83
N VAL A 226 4.56 15.19 3.35
CA VAL A 226 5.22 13.92 3.66
C VAL A 226 6.42 13.75 2.72
N ASN A 227 7.55 13.35 3.29
CA ASN A 227 8.76 12.94 2.59
C ASN A 227 9.52 11.93 3.45
N SER A 228 9.18 10.66 3.29
CA SER A 228 9.70 9.58 4.13
C SER A 228 10.33 8.45 3.30
N PRO A 229 11.43 7.82 3.75
CA PRO A 229 11.85 6.53 3.22
C PRO A 229 10.80 5.48 3.57
N PHE A 230 10.54 4.55 2.65
CA PHE A 230 9.58 3.48 2.86
C PHE A 230 10.19 2.13 2.49
N GLY A 231 10.21 1.21 3.45
CA GLY A 231 10.57 -0.19 3.25
C GLY A 231 9.33 -1.07 3.40
N GLY A 232 9.30 -2.18 2.67
CA GLY A 232 8.16 -3.09 2.77
C GLY A 232 8.44 -4.47 2.22
N ILE A 233 7.57 -5.40 2.59
CA ILE A 233 7.57 -6.78 2.10
C ILE A 233 6.45 -7.00 1.09
N ARG A 234 6.69 -7.89 0.13
CA ARG A 234 5.71 -8.31 -0.89
C ARG A 234 5.84 -9.81 -1.09
N GLY A 235 4.81 -10.58 -0.77
CA GLY A 235 4.83 -12.03 -0.88
C GLY A 235 3.45 -12.64 -0.76
N LEU A 236 3.40 -13.96 -0.62
CA LEU A 236 2.19 -14.78 -0.47
C LEU A 236 1.11 -14.53 -1.54
N GLY A 237 1.54 -14.12 -2.74
CA GLY A 237 0.65 -13.80 -3.86
C GLY A 237 0.42 -15.03 -4.72
N PHE A 238 -0.81 -15.52 -4.79
CA PHE A 238 -1.21 -16.60 -5.70
C PHE A 238 -1.81 -15.99 -6.96
N ASN A 239 -1.20 -16.24 -8.10
CA ASN A 239 -1.63 -15.70 -9.38
C ASN A 239 -2.03 -16.84 -10.32
N ILE A 240 -3.13 -16.66 -11.02
CA ILE A 240 -3.56 -17.54 -12.10
C ILE A 240 -3.47 -16.77 -13.42
N GLY A 241 -2.98 -17.43 -14.45
CA GLY A 241 -2.80 -16.81 -15.76
C GLY A 241 -3.10 -17.72 -16.93
N ILE A 242 -3.20 -17.09 -18.09
CA ILE A 242 -3.39 -17.73 -19.38
C ILE A 242 -2.19 -17.39 -20.27
N ALA A 243 -1.44 -18.41 -20.67
CA ALA A 243 -0.31 -18.32 -21.58
C ALA A 243 -0.74 -18.52 -23.03
N PHE A 244 -0.25 -17.67 -23.95
CA PHE A 244 -0.58 -17.66 -25.39
C PHE A 244 0.59 -17.27 -26.30
#